data_AF-A0A6C0EPN1-F1
#
_entry.id   AF-A0A6C0EPN1-F1
#
_cell.length_a   1.000
_cell.length_b   1.000
_cell.length_c   1.000
_cell.angle_alpha   90.00
_cell.angle_beta   90.00
_cell.angle_gamma   90.00
#
_symmetry.space_group_name_H-M   'P 1'
#
loop_
_entity.id
_entity.type
_entity.pdbx_description
1 polymer ?
#
loop_
_entity_poly.entity_id
_entity_poly.type
_entity_poly.pdbx_seq_one_letter_code
_entity_poly.pdbx_strand_id
1 'polypeptide(L)'
;MITIRQNNYVPFNSIENYSNKAVVYPDLCSGKIIDHICANLTRKSVTSISVGLAQLTGKLFRIKREQNPPGPQACIFLTKSRMTMTNRQTKEKTVVDGEKGTIIIFGGMFREKWLYKTPKASINLFEQNPLPYIYLSANERVKYANKIRRALRDIENLPAWEQCPQKHLKLDELLGKGSYGNVYKTDVDDMRFAVKLSKLKPEALDKPYSKYVTSWYEVHFLRKVIFPLIQKDICPNLPLIFNTFTCKECELNLEDKRINVPCVTTTVELATGDLKYFLRELKPEPNEIYSALFQVMAAIHAIQVHGQIMNFDVKKENILFYDVEPGGYWQYKIHGKSFYVPNYGKLFILNDFGISRSMSPKLALYKSKDDKTFRLGSRFAMIQGGKFVPLQAFQEPDANGKMEDSSDITWSDGSKSKGAQFRMWKSSGKVIPTPIEITDKMQTYLKKKGGTGNPETRKFFLQPEVVPPFEFYNDTQDGIRTFIGGKRTTQKGYHRLYPIIPNSLVKQLQEYNGEGEGMKDFKFSTDPSQVLAGYFITSFFSKYTEYMKRPQSVKLATYFIS
;
A
#
# COMPACT_ATOMS: atom_id res chain seq x y z
N MET A 1 26.84 -22.87 22.12
CA MET A 1 25.53 -22.99 21.45
C MET A 1 24.49 -23.07 22.57
N ILE A 2 23.45 -22.23 22.57
CA ILE A 2 22.40 -22.30 23.60
C ILE A 2 21.48 -23.47 23.22
N THR A 3 21.46 -24.54 23.99
CA THR A 3 20.57 -25.68 23.76
C THR A 3 19.28 -25.46 24.54
N ILE A 4 18.20 -25.16 23.83
CA ILE A 4 16.86 -24.94 24.38
C ILE A 4 16.24 -26.31 24.72
N ARG A 5 15.66 -26.45 25.91
CA ARG A 5 14.94 -27.69 26.30
C ARG A 5 13.60 -27.75 25.56
N GLN A 6 13.40 -28.81 24.77
CA GLN A 6 12.29 -28.95 23.81
C GLN A 6 10.89 -29.06 24.43
N ASN A 7 10.80 -29.50 25.70
CA ASN A 7 9.56 -30.08 26.22
C ASN A 7 8.47 -29.07 26.64
N ASN A 8 8.73 -27.75 26.61
CA ASN A 8 7.78 -26.69 26.97
C ASN A 8 7.74 -25.55 25.92
N TYR A 9 8.22 -25.82 24.71
CA TYR A 9 8.46 -24.79 23.70
C TYR A 9 7.30 -24.66 22.72
N VAL A 10 6.63 -23.51 22.77
CA VAL A 10 5.75 -23.02 21.69
C VAL A 10 6.46 -21.82 21.04
N PRO A 11 6.83 -21.90 19.74
CA PRO A 11 7.46 -20.81 19.02
C PRO A 11 6.74 -19.47 19.21
N PHE A 12 7.46 -18.39 19.44
CA PHE A 12 6.86 -17.05 19.65
C PHE A 12 5.97 -16.59 18.48
N ASN A 13 6.25 -17.05 17.26
CA ASN A 13 5.42 -16.82 16.08
C ASN A 13 4.14 -17.68 16.02
N SER A 14 3.97 -18.66 16.91
CA SER A 14 2.79 -19.53 17.00
C SER A 14 1.85 -19.20 18.17
N ILE A 15 2.21 -18.23 19.03
CA ILE A 15 1.33 -17.74 20.09
C ILE A 15 0.37 -16.70 19.48
N GLU A 16 -0.91 -17.03 19.42
CA GLU A 16 -1.95 -16.12 18.95
C GLU A 16 -1.97 -14.81 19.79
N ASN A 17 -1.66 -13.70 19.12
CA ASN A 17 -1.70 -12.32 19.64
C ASN A 17 -0.87 -12.02 20.91
N TYR A 18 0.47 -11.97 20.79
CA TYR A 18 1.37 -11.54 21.88
C TYR A 18 1.69 -10.04 21.91
N SER A 19 1.30 -9.27 20.90
CA SER A 19 1.47 -7.81 20.81
C SER A 19 1.08 -7.06 22.10
N ASN A 20 -0.03 -7.47 22.70
CA ASN A 20 -0.61 -6.96 23.94
C ASN A 20 -0.27 -7.79 25.20
N LYS A 21 0.66 -8.75 25.11
CA LYS A 21 0.97 -9.68 26.20
C LYS A 21 2.45 -9.63 26.58
N ALA A 22 2.75 -10.13 27.77
CA ALA A 22 4.08 -10.58 28.14
C ALA A 22 4.07 -12.11 28.13
N VAL A 23 5.02 -12.73 27.44
CA VAL A 23 5.18 -14.20 27.39
C VAL A 23 6.36 -14.58 28.27
N VAL A 24 6.15 -15.50 29.20
CA VAL A 24 7.18 -15.95 30.16
C VAL A 24 7.60 -17.36 29.80
N TYR A 25 8.90 -17.55 29.57
CA TYR A 25 9.54 -18.84 29.37
C TYR A 25 10.43 -19.14 30.58
N PRO A 26 9.95 -19.93 31.56
CA PRO A 26 10.75 -20.30 32.72
C PRO A 26 11.89 -21.23 32.32
N ASP A 27 13.06 -21.06 32.94
CA ASP A 27 14.22 -21.97 32.88
C ASP A 27 14.69 -22.37 31.47
N LEU A 28 14.48 -21.49 30.49
CA LEU A 28 14.78 -21.77 29.09
C LEU A 28 16.29 -21.80 28.80
N CYS A 29 17.08 -21.10 29.61
CA CYS A 29 18.55 -21.11 29.55
C CYS A 29 19.13 -21.86 30.75
N SER A 30 20.10 -22.74 30.52
CA SER A 30 20.74 -23.48 31.61
C SER A 30 21.51 -22.56 32.56
N GLY A 31 21.48 -22.86 33.86
CA GLY A 31 22.15 -22.07 34.89
C GLY A 31 23.63 -21.83 34.59
N LYS A 32 24.36 -22.85 34.11
CA LYS A 32 25.78 -22.77 33.71
C LYS A 32 26.06 -21.77 32.59
N ILE A 33 25.16 -21.66 31.61
CA ILE A 33 25.29 -20.68 30.52
C ILE A 33 25.06 -19.27 31.05
N ILE A 34 24.04 -19.09 31.91
CA ILE A 34 23.76 -17.80 32.54
C ILE A 34 24.92 -17.38 33.45
N ASP A 35 25.52 -18.30 34.21
CA ASP A 35 26.71 -18.04 35.03
C ASP A 35 27.87 -17.50 34.21
N HIS A 36 28.15 -18.15 33.07
CA HIS A 36 29.19 -17.69 32.16
C HIS A 36 28.90 -16.30 31.57
N ILE A 37 27.63 -16.03 31.21
CA ILE A 37 27.18 -14.71 30.73
C ILE A 37 27.32 -13.64 31.81
N CYS A 38 26.98 -13.95 33.07
CA CYS A 38 27.08 -13.03 34.20
C CYS A 38 28.53 -12.67 34.51
N ALA A 39 29.43 -13.66 34.43
CA ALA A 39 30.86 -13.44 34.66
C ALA A 39 31.52 -12.66 33.52
N ASN A 40 31.07 -12.84 32.28
CA ASN A 40 31.73 -12.31 31.08
C ASN A 40 30.72 -11.90 29.99
N LEU A 41 30.04 -10.75 30.17
CA LEU A 41 29.14 -10.19 29.15
C LEU A 41 29.94 -9.63 27.97
N THR A 42 30.33 -10.50 27.05
CA THR A 42 31.07 -10.14 25.83
C THR A 42 30.15 -10.00 24.62
N ARG A 43 30.64 -9.39 23.53
CA ARG A 43 29.94 -9.37 22.23
C ARG A 43 29.54 -10.78 21.76
N LYS A 44 30.38 -11.79 22.00
CA LYS A 44 30.14 -13.20 21.66
C LYS A 44 28.98 -13.80 22.48
N SER A 45 28.89 -13.46 23.77
CA SER A 45 27.79 -13.85 24.66
C SER A 45 26.46 -13.27 24.17
N VAL A 46 26.45 -11.99 23.79
CA VAL A 46 25.26 -11.31 23.22
C VAL A 46 24.81 -11.96 21.92
N THR A 47 25.73 -12.19 20.97
CA THR A 47 25.41 -12.87 19.71
C THR A 47 24.80 -14.25 19.94
N SER A 48 25.34 -15.01 20.91
CA SER A 48 24.82 -16.35 21.22
C SER A 48 23.38 -16.31 21.74
N ILE A 49 23.07 -15.35 22.62
CA ILE A 49 21.72 -15.11 23.13
C ILE A 49 20.79 -14.65 22.00
N SER A 50 21.25 -13.72 21.15
CA SER A 50 20.49 -13.26 19.99
C SER A 50 20.15 -14.39 19.02
N VAL A 51 21.09 -15.32 18.77
CA VAL A 51 20.85 -16.50 17.94
C VAL A 51 19.85 -17.45 18.59
N GLY A 52 19.99 -17.71 19.90
CA GLY A 52 19.03 -18.54 20.64
C GLY A 52 17.62 -17.94 20.63
N LEU A 53 17.49 -16.62 20.86
CA LEU A 53 16.22 -15.93 20.72
C LEU A 53 15.71 -15.96 19.29
N ALA A 54 16.55 -15.83 18.28
CA ALA A 54 16.13 -15.93 16.88
C ALA A 54 15.60 -17.31 16.54
N GLN A 55 16.18 -18.37 17.10
CA GLN A 55 15.63 -19.73 16.97
C GLN A 55 14.29 -19.86 17.70
N LEU A 56 14.15 -19.26 18.88
CA LEU A 56 12.92 -19.28 19.68
C LEU A 56 11.78 -18.48 19.06
N THR A 57 12.12 -17.43 18.34
CA THR A 57 11.15 -16.40 17.95
C THR A 57 11.00 -16.18 16.46
N GLY A 58 11.91 -16.71 15.66
CA GLY A 58 12.08 -16.34 14.25
C GLY A 58 12.58 -14.90 14.05
N LYS A 59 12.98 -14.20 15.12
CA LYS A 59 13.26 -12.75 15.12
C LYS A 59 14.63 -12.46 15.72
N LEU A 60 15.36 -11.53 15.10
CA LEU A 60 16.66 -11.11 15.61
C LEU A 60 16.50 -10.09 16.72
N PHE A 61 17.25 -10.24 17.79
CA PHE A 61 17.26 -9.31 18.92
C PHE A 61 18.67 -8.76 19.18
N ARG A 62 18.80 -7.52 19.65
CA ARG A 62 20.10 -6.95 20.07
C ARG A 62 20.00 -6.18 21.37
N ILE A 63 21.12 -6.11 22.10
CA ILE A 63 21.27 -5.16 23.21
C ILE A 63 21.29 -3.77 22.58
N LYS A 64 20.42 -2.89 23.06
CA LYS A 64 20.43 -1.49 22.64
C LYS A 64 21.18 -0.64 23.66
N ARG A 65 22.06 0.25 23.17
CA ARG A 65 22.81 1.18 24.03
C ARG A 65 22.08 2.50 24.30
N GLU A 66 21.05 2.87 23.52
CA GLU A 66 20.29 4.13 23.71
C GLU A 66 18.80 4.05 23.32
N GLN A 67 17.96 4.78 24.10
CA GLN A 67 16.51 5.05 24.05
C GLN A 67 15.54 3.92 23.60
N ASN A 68 14.56 3.60 24.45
CA ASN A 68 13.49 2.58 24.27
C ASN A 68 12.85 2.61 22.85
N PRO A 69 13.17 1.66 21.94
CA PRO A 69 12.50 1.61 20.64
C PRO A 69 11.05 1.12 20.78
N PRO A 70 10.14 1.54 19.88
CA PRO A 70 8.87 0.85 19.68
C PRO A 70 9.16 -0.56 19.14
N GLY A 71 8.57 -1.59 19.76
CA GLY A 71 8.71 -2.99 19.34
C GLY A 71 8.92 -3.99 20.48
N PRO A 72 8.95 -5.29 20.22
CA PRO A 72 9.10 -6.31 21.24
C PRO A 72 10.46 -6.24 21.94
N GLN A 73 10.44 -6.54 23.24
CA GLN A 73 11.63 -6.61 24.09
C GLN A 73 11.69 -7.96 24.77
N ALA A 74 12.82 -8.65 24.68
CA ALA A 74 13.13 -9.79 25.53
C ALA A 74 13.94 -9.33 26.75
N CYS A 75 13.52 -9.73 27.94
CA CYS A 75 14.22 -9.55 29.20
C CYS A 75 14.61 -10.92 29.73
N ILE A 76 15.89 -11.11 30.01
CA ILE A 76 16.42 -12.39 30.52
C ILE A 76 16.86 -12.18 31.97
N PHE A 77 16.37 -13.01 32.87
CA PHE A 77 16.70 -12.96 34.29
C PHE A 77 18.04 -13.66 34.52
N LEU A 78 19.01 -12.92 35.07
CA LEU A 78 20.34 -13.45 35.38
C LEU A 78 20.42 -14.11 36.76
N THR A 79 19.45 -13.81 37.61
CA THR A 79 19.28 -14.36 38.96
C THR A 79 17.79 -14.57 39.22
N LYS A 80 17.45 -15.32 40.26
CA LYS A 80 16.08 -15.36 40.77
C LYS A 80 15.63 -13.93 41.08
N SER A 81 14.59 -13.48 40.41
CA SER A 81 14.20 -12.08 40.41
C SER A 81 12.69 -11.93 40.32
N ARG A 82 12.21 -10.79 40.82
CA ARG A 82 10.82 -10.38 40.74
C ARG A 82 10.71 -9.16 39.85
N MET A 83 9.83 -9.21 38.87
CA MET A 83 9.46 -8.05 38.07
C MET A 83 8.05 -7.60 38.42
N THR A 84 7.92 -6.33 38.79
CA THR A 84 6.60 -5.70 38.95
C THR A 84 6.25 -4.93 37.69
N MET A 85 5.01 -5.10 37.26
CA MET A 85 4.44 -4.50 36.08
C MET A 85 3.20 -3.72 36.51
N THR A 86 3.00 -2.53 35.97
CA THR A 86 1.87 -1.66 36.31
C THR A 86 1.24 -1.10 35.04
N ASN A 87 -0.05 -1.36 34.86
CA ASN A 87 -0.82 -0.81 33.76
C ASN A 87 -0.94 0.72 33.94
N ARG A 88 -0.57 1.49 32.91
CA ARG A 88 -0.55 2.96 32.97
C ARG A 88 -1.94 3.56 33.13
N GLN A 89 -2.94 2.93 32.51
CA GLN A 89 -4.33 3.41 32.48
C GLN A 89 -5.10 2.93 33.71
N THR A 90 -5.15 1.61 33.94
CA THR A 90 -5.98 1.03 35.01
C THR A 90 -5.32 1.05 36.37
N LYS A 91 -4.00 1.33 36.44
CA LYS A 91 -3.16 1.20 37.64
C LYS A 91 -3.05 -0.21 38.21
N GLU A 92 -3.60 -1.20 37.52
CA GLU A 92 -3.48 -2.61 37.85
C GLU A 92 -2.01 -3.02 37.94
N LYS A 93 -1.68 -3.86 38.92
CA LYS A 93 -0.33 -4.37 39.13
C LYS A 93 -0.31 -5.88 38.95
N THR A 94 0.69 -6.35 38.23
CA THR A 94 1.01 -7.77 38.09
C THR A 94 2.45 -8.00 38.46
N VAL A 95 2.73 -9.16 39.03
CA VAL A 95 4.08 -9.57 39.44
C VAL A 95 4.44 -10.83 38.68
N VAL A 96 5.64 -10.83 38.10
CA VAL A 96 6.23 -12.02 37.48
C VAL A 96 7.45 -12.40 38.31
N ASP A 97 7.34 -13.53 38.99
CA ASP A 97 8.47 -14.19 39.63
C ASP A 97 9.15 -15.10 38.60
N GLY A 98 10.45 -14.96 38.45
CA GLY A 98 11.23 -15.73 37.50
C GLY A 98 12.49 -16.29 38.14
N GLU A 99 12.75 -17.56 37.87
CA GLU A 99 14.02 -18.20 38.21
C GLU A 99 15.14 -17.73 37.27
N LYS A 100 16.37 -18.07 37.63
CA LYS A 100 17.55 -17.75 36.81
C LYS A 100 17.44 -18.40 35.43
N GLY A 101 17.61 -17.62 34.38
CA GLY A 101 17.45 -18.08 33.00
C GLY A 101 16.02 -17.95 32.45
N THR A 102 15.08 -17.41 33.25
CA THR A 102 13.75 -17.03 32.76
C THR A 102 13.87 -15.97 31.68
N ILE A 103 13.18 -16.17 30.56
CA ILE A 103 13.06 -15.18 29.49
C ILE A 103 11.62 -14.65 29.48
N ILE A 104 11.48 -13.34 29.54
CA ILE A 104 10.20 -12.66 29.36
C ILE A 104 10.24 -11.87 28.06
N ILE A 105 9.32 -12.12 27.15
CA ILE A 105 9.17 -11.34 25.93
C ILE A 105 7.93 -10.45 26.05
N PHE A 106 8.15 -9.13 26.03
CA PHE A 106 7.11 -8.12 26.00
C PHE A 106 6.76 -7.78 24.57
N GLY A 107 5.48 -7.92 24.19
CA GLY A 107 4.97 -7.31 22.96
C GLY A 107 5.10 -5.77 23.00
N GLY A 108 5.24 -5.11 21.85
CA GLY A 108 5.47 -3.67 21.81
C GLY A 108 4.29 -2.86 22.36
N MET A 109 3.04 -3.20 22.04
CA MET A 109 1.88 -2.54 22.67
C MET A 109 1.78 -2.78 24.17
N PHE A 110 2.14 -3.99 24.61
CA PHE A 110 2.21 -4.27 26.04
C PHE A 110 3.16 -3.28 26.73
N ARG A 111 4.34 -3.00 26.15
CA ARG A 111 5.31 -2.03 26.70
C ARG A 111 4.81 -0.59 26.71
N GLU A 112 3.92 -0.22 25.80
CA GLU A 112 3.29 1.10 25.79
C GLU A 112 2.26 1.24 26.92
N LYS A 113 1.49 0.18 27.17
CA LYS A 113 0.43 0.16 28.18
C LYS A 113 0.94 -0.11 29.58
N TRP A 114 2.07 -0.81 29.73
CA TRP A 114 2.60 -1.25 31.02
C TRP A 114 3.95 -0.61 31.31
N LEU A 115 4.07 -0.05 32.52
CA LEU A 115 5.36 0.26 33.12
C LEU A 115 5.89 -1.01 33.78
N TYR A 116 7.16 -1.31 33.59
CA TYR A 116 7.81 -2.44 34.23
C TYR A 116 9.19 -2.02 34.69
N LYS A 117 9.58 -2.51 35.87
CA LYS A 117 10.91 -2.28 36.42
C LYS A 117 11.73 -3.54 36.19
N THR A 118 12.67 -3.48 35.25
CA THR A 118 13.56 -4.61 34.98
C THR A 118 14.43 -4.88 36.21
N PRO A 119 14.57 -6.16 36.63
CA PRO A 119 15.50 -6.51 37.69
C PRO A 119 16.91 -6.00 37.39
N LYS A 120 17.66 -5.58 38.41
CA LYS A 120 19.06 -5.11 38.25
C LYS A 120 19.94 -6.15 37.55
N ALA A 121 19.68 -7.44 37.82
CA ALA A 121 20.34 -8.57 37.20
C ALA A 121 19.52 -9.10 36.01
N SER A 122 19.40 -8.30 34.94
CA SER A 122 18.72 -8.72 33.71
C SER A 122 19.40 -8.21 32.45
N ILE A 123 19.24 -8.93 31.34
CA ILE A 123 19.66 -8.49 30.01
C ILE A 123 18.42 -8.12 29.21
N ASN A 124 18.40 -6.90 28.68
CA ASN A 124 17.32 -6.41 27.82
C ASN A 124 17.78 -6.40 26.36
N LEU A 125 16.98 -7.05 25.54
CA LEU A 125 17.22 -7.24 24.11
C LEU A 125 15.99 -6.75 23.36
N PHE A 126 16.19 -6.03 22.27
CA PHE A 126 15.10 -5.45 21.48
C PHE A 126 15.07 -6.08 20.11
N GLU A 127 13.87 -6.35 19.59
CA GLU A 127 13.69 -6.88 18.24
C GLU A 127 14.28 -5.91 17.21
N GLN A 128 15.04 -6.45 16.27
CA GLN A 128 15.56 -5.70 15.14
C GLN A 128 14.51 -5.61 14.03
N ASN A 129 14.32 -4.39 13.50
CA ASN A 129 13.47 -4.12 12.34
C ASN A 129 12.11 -4.81 12.39
N PRO A 130 11.28 -4.58 13.43
CA PRO A 130 10.01 -5.25 13.54
C PRO A 130 9.08 -4.62 12.50
N LEU A 131 9.08 -5.17 11.28
CA LEU A 131 8.28 -4.70 10.14
C LEU A 131 6.84 -4.32 10.54
N PRO A 132 6.16 -5.09 11.43
CA PRO A 132 4.84 -4.70 11.91
C PRO A 132 4.71 -3.31 12.54
N TYR A 133 5.77 -2.76 13.16
CA TYR A 133 5.77 -1.39 13.70
C TYR A 133 6.21 -0.37 12.67
N ILE A 134 7.13 -0.74 11.77
CA ILE A 134 7.56 0.12 10.67
C ILE A 134 6.33 0.51 9.83
N TYR A 135 5.45 -0.45 9.58
CA TYR A 135 4.27 -0.27 8.74
C TYR A 135 3.10 0.44 9.44
N LEU A 136 3.16 0.76 10.73
CA LEU A 136 2.09 1.48 11.44
C LEU A 136 1.89 2.92 10.97
N SER A 137 2.94 3.56 10.45
CA SER A 137 2.89 4.96 10.02
C SER A 137 3.75 5.17 8.77
N ALA A 138 3.38 6.15 7.94
CA ALA A 138 4.14 6.44 6.73
C ALA A 138 5.54 7.01 7.05
N ASN A 139 5.68 7.75 8.15
CA ASN A 139 6.97 8.26 8.61
C ASN A 139 7.98 7.13 8.89
N GLU A 140 7.59 6.11 9.66
CA GLU A 140 8.49 4.98 9.94
C GLU A 140 8.84 4.19 8.67
N ARG A 141 7.88 4.02 7.75
CA ARG A 141 8.12 3.44 6.41
C ARG A 141 9.17 4.23 5.62
N VAL A 142 9.05 5.56 5.58
CA VAL A 142 10.00 6.45 4.90
C VAL A 142 11.39 6.40 5.56
N LYS A 143 11.46 6.36 6.89
CA LYS A 143 12.74 6.17 7.60
C LYS A 143 13.38 4.83 7.24
N TYR A 144 12.59 3.76 7.18
CA TYR A 144 13.06 2.43 6.79
C TYR A 144 13.56 2.41 5.33
N ALA A 145 12.80 2.98 4.40
CA ALA A 145 13.20 3.16 3.01
C ALA A 145 14.55 3.89 2.89
N ASN A 146 14.76 4.96 3.65
CA ASN A 146 16.01 5.73 3.63
C ASN A 146 17.19 4.96 4.24
N LYS A 147 16.97 4.03 5.17
CA LYS A 147 18.02 3.12 5.65
C LYS A 147 18.45 2.16 4.54
N ILE A 148 17.50 1.53 3.86
CA ILE A 148 17.79 0.62 2.75
C ILE A 148 18.48 1.35 1.60
N ARG A 149 17.99 2.54 1.20
CA ARG A 149 18.66 3.36 0.16
C ARG A 149 20.12 3.61 0.47
N ARG A 150 20.46 3.93 1.73
CA ARG A 150 21.85 4.14 2.14
C ARG A 150 22.69 2.87 2.04
N ALA A 151 22.12 1.71 2.39
CA ALA A 151 22.81 0.43 2.26
C ALA A 151 23.01 0.00 0.79
N LEU A 152 22.17 0.50 -0.13
CA LEU A 152 22.28 0.21 -1.57
C LEU A 152 23.06 1.28 -2.35
N ARG A 153 23.70 2.23 -1.67
CA ARG A 153 24.37 3.37 -2.30
C ARG A 153 25.52 2.93 -3.21
N ASP A 154 26.24 1.88 -2.86
CA ASP A 154 27.36 1.39 -3.67
C ASP A 154 26.89 0.88 -5.03
N ILE A 155 25.71 0.25 -5.09
CA ILE A 155 25.08 -0.17 -6.35
C ILE A 155 24.55 1.05 -7.11
N GLU A 156 23.96 2.03 -6.41
CA GLU A 156 23.44 3.26 -7.01
C GLU A 156 24.53 4.11 -7.67
N ASN A 157 25.74 4.11 -7.12
CA ASN A 157 26.89 4.85 -7.63
C ASN A 157 27.52 4.24 -8.89
N LEU A 158 27.14 3.00 -9.25
CA LEU A 158 27.61 2.39 -10.50
C LEU A 158 27.01 3.11 -11.72
N PRO A 159 27.70 3.09 -12.88
CA PRO A 159 27.16 3.60 -14.13
C PRO A 159 25.81 2.98 -14.47
N ALA A 160 24.95 3.75 -15.17
CA ALA A 160 23.71 3.22 -15.70
C ALA A 160 23.98 1.91 -16.50
N TRP A 161 23.06 0.95 -16.38
CA TRP A 161 23.16 -0.41 -16.92
C TRP A 161 24.14 -1.37 -16.23
N GLU A 162 25.00 -0.88 -15.34
CA GLU A 162 25.87 -1.70 -14.48
C GLU A 162 25.29 -1.90 -13.07
N GLN A 163 24.24 -1.15 -12.73
CA GLN A 163 23.53 -1.23 -11.46
C GLN A 163 22.65 -2.49 -11.41
N CYS A 164 23.25 -3.67 -11.26
CA CYS A 164 22.55 -4.94 -11.32
C CYS A 164 22.38 -5.56 -9.92
N PRO A 165 21.29 -5.31 -9.16
CA PRO A 165 21.17 -5.84 -7.80
C PRO A 165 21.24 -7.36 -7.74
N GLN A 166 20.81 -8.08 -8.78
CA GLN A 166 20.97 -9.54 -8.88
C GLN A 166 22.44 -10.01 -8.82
N LYS A 167 23.40 -9.16 -9.20
CA LYS A 167 24.84 -9.46 -9.16
C LYS A 167 25.51 -9.02 -7.86
N HIS A 168 24.90 -8.10 -7.11
CA HIS A 168 25.48 -7.49 -5.92
C HIS A 168 24.78 -7.89 -4.61
N LEU A 169 23.55 -8.38 -4.69
CA LEU A 169 22.74 -8.78 -3.56
C LEU A 169 22.48 -10.28 -3.61
N LYS A 170 22.39 -10.90 -2.44
CA LYS A 170 21.85 -12.25 -2.31
C LYS A 170 20.33 -12.19 -2.41
N LEU A 171 19.78 -12.73 -3.50
CA LEU A 171 18.34 -12.91 -3.67
C LEU A 171 17.97 -14.27 -3.06
N ASP A 172 17.21 -14.27 -1.97
CA ASP A 172 17.01 -15.47 -1.14
C ASP A 172 15.85 -16.33 -1.64
N GLU A 173 14.64 -15.76 -1.75
CA GLU A 173 13.41 -16.51 -2.03
C GLU A 173 12.64 -15.84 -3.18
N LEU A 174 12.18 -16.64 -4.15
CA LEU A 174 11.28 -16.16 -5.20
C LEU A 174 9.86 -16.03 -4.63
N LEU A 175 9.43 -14.80 -4.41
CA LEU A 175 8.10 -14.47 -3.86
C LEU A 175 7.01 -14.48 -4.93
N GLY A 176 7.37 -14.17 -6.18
CA GLY A 176 6.39 -14.07 -7.25
C GLY A 176 7.02 -14.07 -8.64
N LYS A 177 6.27 -14.58 -9.60
CA LYS A 177 6.62 -14.62 -11.02
C LYS A 177 5.41 -14.18 -11.83
N GLY A 178 5.64 -13.33 -12.83
CA GLY A 178 4.62 -12.92 -13.80
C GLY A 178 5.19 -12.89 -15.21
N SER A 179 4.37 -12.47 -16.17
CA SER A 179 4.79 -12.39 -17.59
C SER A 179 5.88 -11.35 -17.85
N TYR A 180 6.13 -10.44 -16.90
CA TYR A 180 7.05 -9.32 -17.08
C TYR A 180 8.26 -9.36 -16.15
N GLY A 181 8.30 -10.25 -15.17
CA GLY A 181 9.35 -10.20 -14.15
C GLY A 181 9.22 -11.20 -13.02
N ASN A 182 10.20 -11.12 -12.12
CA ASN A 182 10.28 -11.90 -10.90
C ASN A 182 10.40 -10.96 -9.71
N VAL A 183 9.88 -11.39 -8.57
CA VAL A 183 9.99 -10.68 -7.29
C VAL A 183 10.68 -11.59 -6.31
N TYR A 184 11.78 -11.11 -5.74
CA TYR A 184 12.57 -11.86 -4.76
C TYR A 184 12.55 -11.16 -3.41
N LYS A 185 12.65 -11.95 -2.36
CA LYS A 185 13.04 -11.48 -1.02
C LYS A 185 14.55 -11.31 -0.96
N THR A 186 15.01 -10.30 -0.23
CA THR A 186 16.43 -10.12 0.08
C THR A 186 16.60 -9.54 1.50
N ASP A 187 17.74 -9.87 2.10
CA ASP A 187 18.20 -9.36 3.39
C ASP A 187 19.54 -8.62 3.21
N VAL A 188 19.61 -7.34 3.62
CA VAL A 188 20.85 -6.53 3.66
C VAL A 188 20.98 -5.86 5.01
N ASP A 189 22.07 -6.12 5.74
CA ASP A 189 22.32 -5.55 7.08
C ASP A 189 21.13 -5.68 8.05
N ASP A 190 20.55 -6.90 8.12
CA ASP A 190 19.33 -7.24 8.87
C ASP A 190 18.03 -6.56 8.38
N MET A 191 18.06 -5.82 7.27
CA MET A 191 16.88 -5.21 6.66
C MET A 191 16.32 -6.11 5.57
N ARG A 192 15.02 -6.40 5.68
CA ARG A 192 14.25 -7.22 4.74
C ARG A 192 13.49 -6.35 3.76
N PHE A 193 13.58 -6.67 2.49
CA PHE A 193 12.82 -6.02 1.44
C PHE A 193 12.62 -6.92 0.22
N ALA A 194 11.79 -6.46 -0.71
CA ALA A 194 11.56 -7.14 -1.97
C ALA A 194 12.32 -6.46 -3.11
N VAL A 195 12.80 -7.27 -4.05
CA VAL A 195 13.49 -6.87 -5.28
C VAL A 195 12.65 -7.36 -6.45
N LYS A 196 11.98 -6.44 -7.15
CA LYS A 196 11.22 -6.72 -8.38
C LYS A 196 12.12 -6.46 -9.58
N LEU A 197 12.45 -7.50 -10.33
CA LEU A 197 13.13 -7.39 -11.61
C LEU A 197 12.09 -7.43 -12.72
N SER A 198 12.09 -6.43 -13.60
CA SER A 198 11.11 -6.32 -14.68
C SER A 198 11.82 -6.14 -16.01
N LYS A 199 11.46 -7.00 -16.97
CA LYS A 199 11.97 -6.95 -18.34
C LYS A 199 11.71 -5.57 -18.95
N LEU A 200 12.75 -4.99 -19.54
CA LEU A 200 12.64 -3.80 -20.36
C LEU A 200 12.55 -4.19 -21.83
N LYS A 201 11.89 -3.34 -22.63
CA LYS A 201 11.97 -3.45 -24.08
C LYS A 201 13.32 -2.87 -24.56
N PRO A 202 13.89 -3.34 -25.69
CA PRO A 202 15.18 -2.84 -26.18
C PRO A 202 15.25 -1.31 -26.32
N GLU A 203 14.17 -0.66 -26.78
CA GLU A 203 14.10 0.80 -26.92
C GLU A 203 14.21 1.58 -25.59
N ALA A 204 14.09 0.90 -24.44
CA ALA A 204 14.30 1.51 -23.14
C ALA A 204 15.79 1.75 -22.84
N LEU A 205 16.70 1.08 -23.56
CA LEU A 205 18.15 1.19 -23.37
C LEU A 205 18.68 2.57 -23.76
N ASP A 206 18.20 3.10 -24.89
CA ASP A 206 18.71 4.36 -25.46
C ASP A 206 18.44 5.57 -24.56
N LYS A 207 17.29 5.56 -23.87
CA LYS A 207 16.82 6.67 -23.03
C LYS A 207 16.17 6.13 -21.75
N PRO A 208 16.97 5.82 -20.71
CA PRO A 208 16.46 5.44 -19.40
C PRO A 208 15.45 6.45 -18.87
N TYR A 209 14.37 5.96 -18.27
CA TYR A 209 13.30 6.78 -17.68
C TYR A 209 12.61 7.74 -18.68
N SER A 210 12.60 7.41 -19.97
CA SER A 210 11.89 8.17 -21.00
C SER A 210 10.37 8.09 -20.81
N LYS A 211 9.70 9.24 -20.85
CA LYS A 211 8.23 9.35 -20.84
C LYS A 211 7.54 8.81 -22.10
N TYR A 212 8.31 8.39 -23.10
CA TYR A 212 7.85 7.85 -24.39
C TYR A 212 7.99 6.34 -24.49
N VAL A 213 8.47 5.68 -23.42
CA VAL A 213 8.69 4.24 -23.38
C VAL A 213 7.91 3.65 -22.22
N THR A 214 6.91 2.85 -22.54
CA THR A 214 5.98 2.22 -21.58
C THR A 214 6.66 1.46 -20.44
N SER A 215 7.85 0.89 -20.66
CA SER A 215 8.60 0.16 -19.63
C SER A 215 8.99 1.02 -18.42
N TRP A 216 9.01 2.35 -18.54
CA TRP A 216 9.35 3.27 -17.44
C TRP A 216 8.15 3.81 -16.66
N TYR A 217 6.93 3.44 -17.05
CA TYR A 217 5.72 4.03 -16.50
C TYR A 217 5.54 3.75 -15.01
N GLU A 218 5.69 2.48 -14.62
CA GLU A 218 5.60 2.07 -13.22
C GLU A 218 6.60 2.85 -12.36
N VAL A 219 7.84 3.00 -12.83
CA VAL A 219 8.86 3.80 -12.14
C VAL A 219 8.43 5.25 -12.00
N HIS A 220 7.85 5.85 -13.04
CA HIS A 220 7.32 7.21 -12.97
C HIS A 220 6.18 7.34 -11.97
N PHE A 221 5.22 6.41 -11.94
CA PHE A 221 4.12 6.44 -10.97
C PHE A 221 4.63 6.29 -9.54
N LEU A 222 5.49 5.28 -9.31
CA LEU A 222 6.07 5.02 -7.99
C LEU A 222 6.88 6.21 -7.47
N ARG A 223 7.75 6.79 -8.29
CA ARG A 223 8.66 7.87 -7.85
C ARG A 223 8.02 9.25 -7.83
N LYS A 224 7.23 9.61 -8.85
CA LYS A 224 6.73 11.00 -9.04
C LYS A 224 5.36 11.24 -8.42
N VAL A 225 4.59 10.18 -8.17
CA VAL A 225 3.25 10.29 -7.58
C VAL A 225 3.20 9.60 -6.24
N ILE A 226 3.36 8.27 -6.21
CA ILE A 226 3.08 7.45 -5.02
C ILE A 226 4.02 7.77 -3.85
N PHE A 227 5.34 7.82 -4.08
CA PHE A 227 6.30 8.13 -3.02
C PHE A 227 5.98 9.48 -2.33
N PRO A 228 5.74 10.59 -3.07
CA PRO A 228 5.24 11.84 -2.46
C PRO A 228 3.94 11.71 -1.66
N LEU A 229 2.99 10.85 -2.05
CA LEU A 229 1.74 10.66 -1.29
C LEU A 229 2.01 10.02 0.07
N ILE A 230 2.90 9.03 0.12
CA ILE A 230 3.25 8.37 1.38
C ILE A 230 4.06 9.34 2.25
N GLN A 231 5.06 10.02 1.67
CA GLN A 231 5.92 10.95 2.40
C GLN A 231 5.16 12.12 3.05
N LYS A 232 4.06 12.55 2.45
CA LYS A 232 3.25 13.69 2.93
C LYS A 232 2.07 13.27 3.81
N ASP A 233 2.05 12.02 4.28
CA ASP A 233 0.92 11.45 5.02
C ASP A 233 -0.42 11.64 4.28
N ILE A 234 -0.42 11.50 2.95
CA ILE A 234 -1.65 11.55 2.16
C ILE A 234 -2.33 10.19 2.18
N CYS A 235 -1.63 9.12 1.81
CA CYS A 235 -2.21 7.78 1.80
C CYS A 235 -1.15 6.71 2.11
N PRO A 236 -1.34 5.88 3.15
CA PRO A 236 -0.42 4.78 3.47
C PRO A 236 -0.72 3.55 2.61
N ASN A 237 -1.85 3.48 1.92
CA ASN A 237 -2.33 2.27 1.26
C ASN A 237 -1.71 2.05 -0.13
N LEU A 238 -0.48 2.55 -0.33
CA LEU A 238 0.28 2.52 -1.58
C LEU A 238 1.71 1.99 -1.33
N PRO A 239 2.36 1.36 -2.33
CA PRO A 239 3.67 0.74 -2.16
C PRO A 239 4.76 1.79 -2.04
N LEU A 240 5.67 1.63 -1.07
CA LEU A 240 6.82 2.51 -0.95
C LEU A 240 8.02 1.94 -1.71
N ILE A 241 8.45 2.67 -2.72
CA ILE A 241 9.68 2.37 -3.45
C ILE A 241 10.91 2.89 -2.69
N PHE A 242 11.92 2.04 -2.56
CA PHE A 242 13.22 2.40 -2.01
C PHE A 242 14.08 2.94 -3.14
N ASN A 243 14.49 2.14 -4.11
CA ASN A 243 15.27 2.61 -5.24
C ASN A 243 14.96 1.86 -6.54
N THR A 244 15.37 2.44 -7.67
CA THR A 244 15.35 1.80 -8.99
C THR A 244 16.75 1.73 -9.57
N PHE A 245 17.09 0.59 -10.14
CA PHE A 245 18.37 0.32 -10.77
C PHE A 245 18.16 -0.18 -12.19
N THR A 246 19.08 0.16 -13.08
CA THR A 246 19.09 -0.31 -14.47
C THR A 246 20.17 -1.35 -14.68
N CYS A 247 19.82 -2.47 -15.30
CA CYS A 247 20.77 -3.55 -15.54
C CYS A 247 20.68 -4.03 -17.00
N LYS A 248 21.85 -4.17 -17.65
CA LYS A 248 21.94 -4.58 -19.05
C LYS A 248 21.46 -6.02 -19.28
N GLU A 249 21.68 -6.89 -18.30
CA GLU A 249 21.35 -8.32 -18.37
C GLU A 249 20.95 -8.85 -17.00
N CYS A 250 19.69 -9.27 -16.90
CA CYS A 250 19.12 -9.95 -15.74
C CYS A 250 18.64 -11.33 -16.15
N GLU A 251 18.89 -12.33 -15.31
CA GLU A 251 18.32 -13.67 -15.49
C GLU A 251 16.90 -13.64 -14.91
N LEU A 252 15.90 -13.79 -15.79
CA LEU A 252 14.49 -13.86 -15.44
C LEU A 252 13.93 -15.24 -15.78
N ASN A 253 13.05 -15.74 -14.93
CA ASN A 253 12.23 -16.91 -15.20
C ASN A 253 10.81 -16.46 -15.54
N LEU A 254 10.47 -16.41 -16.83
CA LEU A 254 9.15 -15.99 -17.34
C LEU A 254 8.50 -17.18 -18.05
N GLU A 255 7.24 -17.50 -17.74
CA GLU A 255 6.48 -18.58 -18.42
C GLU A 255 7.27 -19.91 -18.50
N ASP A 256 8.00 -20.21 -17.43
CA ASP A 256 8.83 -21.41 -17.24
C ASP A 256 10.07 -21.49 -18.15
N LYS A 257 10.43 -20.37 -18.77
CA LYS A 257 11.65 -20.18 -19.54
C LYS A 257 12.58 -19.21 -18.83
N ARG A 258 13.86 -19.60 -18.73
CA ARG A 258 14.93 -18.69 -18.31
C ARG A 258 15.34 -17.84 -19.51
N ILE A 259 15.39 -16.53 -19.31
CA ILE A 259 15.80 -15.56 -20.34
C ILE A 259 16.78 -14.56 -19.73
N ASN A 260 17.73 -14.10 -20.54
CA ASN A 260 18.61 -12.99 -20.20
C ASN A 260 18.21 -11.76 -21.02
N VAL A 261 17.80 -10.71 -20.33
CA VAL A 261 17.29 -9.48 -20.97
C VAL A 261 17.66 -8.25 -20.15
N PRO A 262 17.70 -7.07 -20.77
CA PRO A 262 17.73 -5.82 -20.03
C PRO A 262 16.56 -5.72 -19.06
N CYS A 263 16.82 -5.22 -17.86
CA CYS A 263 15.80 -5.09 -16.84
C CYS A 263 15.94 -3.81 -16.01
N VAL A 264 14.81 -3.39 -15.46
CA VAL A 264 14.77 -2.45 -14.35
C VAL A 264 14.54 -3.25 -13.09
N THR A 265 15.37 -2.98 -12.09
CA THR A 265 15.19 -3.54 -10.75
C THR A 265 14.60 -2.48 -9.84
N THR A 266 13.49 -2.81 -9.21
CA THR A 266 12.79 -1.93 -8.27
C THR A 266 12.83 -2.57 -6.89
N THR A 267 13.36 -1.85 -5.91
CA THR A 267 13.40 -2.30 -4.51
C THR A 267 12.23 -1.67 -3.75
N VAL A 268 11.45 -2.49 -3.06
CA VAL A 268 10.18 -2.10 -2.41
C VAL A 268 10.03 -2.80 -1.06
N GLU A 269 9.07 -2.34 -0.26
CA GLU A 269 8.68 -2.98 0.98
C GLU A 269 8.30 -4.46 0.79
N LEU A 270 8.70 -5.29 1.74
CA LEU A 270 8.36 -6.71 1.75
C LEU A 270 6.95 -6.89 2.29
N ALA A 271 6.06 -7.45 1.47
CA ALA A 271 4.70 -7.79 1.87
C ALA A 271 4.63 -9.11 2.65
N THR A 272 3.62 -9.24 3.52
CA THR A 272 3.31 -10.52 4.17
C THR A 272 2.56 -11.44 3.21
N GLY A 273 1.57 -10.89 2.49
CA GLY A 273 0.75 -11.67 1.56
C GLY A 273 -0.13 -10.76 0.69
N ASP A 274 -1.13 -11.34 0.04
CA ASP A 274 -2.09 -10.64 -0.82
C ASP A 274 -3.54 -10.84 -0.35
N LEU A 275 -4.48 -10.07 -0.90
CA LEU A 275 -5.89 -10.11 -0.52
C LEU A 275 -6.52 -11.48 -0.80
N LYS A 276 -5.99 -12.23 -1.78
CA LYS A 276 -6.44 -13.59 -2.07
C LYS A 276 -6.08 -14.54 -0.94
N TYR A 277 -4.84 -14.49 -0.47
CA TYR A 277 -4.37 -15.24 0.69
C TYR A 277 -5.13 -14.84 1.96
N PHE A 278 -5.35 -13.54 2.18
CA PHE A 278 -6.15 -13.03 3.29
C PHE A 278 -7.56 -13.64 3.28
N LEU A 279 -8.31 -13.53 2.19
CA LEU A 279 -9.70 -14.02 2.13
C LEU A 279 -9.81 -15.55 2.10
N ARG A 280 -8.80 -16.25 1.56
CA ARG A 280 -8.87 -17.72 1.37
C ARG A 280 -8.30 -18.49 2.55
N GLU A 281 -7.11 -18.11 3.00
CA GLU A 281 -6.33 -18.88 3.97
C GLU A 281 -6.49 -18.32 5.38
N LEU A 282 -6.46 -16.99 5.54
CA LEU A 282 -6.52 -16.35 6.86
C LEU A 282 -7.95 -16.26 7.43
N LYS A 283 -8.98 -16.44 6.60
CA LYS A 283 -10.41 -16.49 7.00
C LYS A 283 -10.80 -15.35 7.95
N PRO A 284 -10.71 -14.10 7.51
CA PRO A 284 -10.89 -12.91 8.35
C PRO A 284 -12.32 -12.75 8.84
N GLU A 285 -12.46 -12.06 9.98
CA GLU A 285 -13.74 -11.66 10.53
C GLU A 285 -14.38 -10.52 9.70
N PRO A 286 -15.71 -10.34 9.74
CA PRO A 286 -16.41 -9.33 8.94
C PRO A 286 -15.81 -7.92 9.05
N ASN A 287 -15.49 -7.47 10.27
CA ASN A 287 -14.93 -6.12 10.49
C ASN A 287 -13.55 -5.93 9.85
N GLU A 288 -12.75 -7.00 9.77
CA GLU A 288 -11.45 -6.97 9.09
C GLU A 288 -11.65 -6.83 7.58
N ILE A 289 -12.70 -7.44 7.02
CA ILE A 289 -13.08 -7.30 5.61
C ILE A 289 -13.52 -5.85 5.30
N TYR A 290 -14.32 -5.22 6.18
CA TYR A 290 -14.66 -3.80 6.04
C TYR A 290 -13.42 -2.89 6.08
N SER A 291 -12.47 -3.17 6.98
CA SER A 291 -11.20 -2.44 7.05
C SER A 291 -10.38 -2.62 5.77
N ALA A 292 -10.29 -3.84 5.25
CA ALA A 292 -9.61 -4.14 3.98
C ALA A 292 -10.23 -3.37 2.81
N LEU A 293 -11.56 -3.44 2.67
CA LEU A 293 -12.30 -2.69 1.64
C LEU A 293 -12.04 -1.19 1.75
N PHE A 294 -12.11 -0.61 2.95
CA PHE A 294 -11.85 0.82 3.14
C PHE A 294 -10.46 1.20 2.63
N GLN A 295 -9.45 0.46 3.06
CA GLN A 295 -8.05 0.72 2.74
C GLN A 295 -7.75 0.58 1.24
N VAL A 296 -8.34 -0.42 0.57
CA VAL A 296 -8.26 -0.59 -0.89
C VAL A 296 -8.88 0.62 -1.60
N MET A 297 -10.09 1.02 -1.21
CA MET A 297 -10.76 2.14 -1.84
C MET A 297 -10.06 3.48 -1.56
N ALA A 298 -9.45 3.64 -0.37
CA ALA A 298 -8.64 4.81 -0.04
C ALA A 298 -7.39 4.92 -0.92
N ALA A 299 -6.75 3.79 -1.24
CA ALA A 299 -5.63 3.75 -2.18
C ALA A 299 -6.06 4.17 -3.59
N ILE A 300 -7.18 3.61 -4.09
CA ILE A 300 -7.75 3.95 -5.40
C ILE A 300 -8.10 5.44 -5.44
N HIS A 301 -8.77 5.95 -4.42
CA HIS A 301 -9.13 7.37 -4.33
C HIS A 301 -7.89 8.28 -4.35
N ALA A 302 -6.84 7.95 -3.61
CA ALA A 302 -5.62 8.74 -3.58
C ALA A 302 -4.95 8.85 -4.96
N ILE A 303 -4.89 7.76 -5.73
CA ILE A 303 -4.31 7.80 -7.08
C ILE A 303 -5.22 8.50 -8.10
N GLN A 304 -6.55 8.44 -7.91
CA GLN A 304 -7.53 9.18 -8.71
C GLN A 304 -7.38 10.70 -8.53
N VAL A 305 -7.27 11.18 -7.29
CA VAL A 305 -7.24 12.61 -6.99
C VAL A 305 -5.88 13.24 -7.27
N HIS A 306 -4.80 12.62 -6.80
CA HIS A 306 -3.47 13.24 -6.86
C HIS A 306 -2.68 12.86 -8.11
N GLY A 307 -2.90 11.66 -8.65
CA GLY A 307 -2.21 11.17 -9.84
C GLY A 307 -3.02 11.29 -11.13
N GLN A 308 -4.35 11.32 -11.01
CA GLN A 308 -5.28 10.95 -12.07
C GLN A 308 -4.87 9.66 -12.79
N ILE A 309 -4.46 8.67 -11.99
CA ILE A 309 -3.98 7.39 -12.47
C ILE A 309 -5.14 6.41 -12.46
N MET A 310 -5.29 5.71 -13.57
CA MET A 310 -6.04 4.46 -13.63
C MET A 310 -5.02 3.31 -13.52
N ASN A 311 -5.19 2.43 -12.53
CA ASN A 311 -4.32 1.30 -12.25
C ASN A 311 -4.38 0.25 -13.37
N PHE A 312 -5.58 -0.02 -13.92
CA PHE A 312 -5.86 -1.01 -14.99
C PHE A 312 -5.80 -2.50 -14.60
N ASP A 313 -5.36 -2.85 -13.39
CA ASP A 313 -5.19 -4.24 -12.94
C ASP A 313 -5.55 -4.42 -11.46
N VAL A 314 -6.63 -3.77 -11.00
CA VAL A 314 -7.13 -3.93 -9.64
C VAL A 314 -7.70 -5.36 -9.49
N LYS A 315 -6.97 -6.21 -8.77
CA LYS A 315 -7.34 -7.60 -8.48
C LYS A 315 -6.72 -8.06 -7.15
N LYS A 316 -7.26 -9.13 -6.58
CA LYS A 316 -6.85 -9.63 -5.25
C LYS A 316 -5.35 -9.94 -5.15
N GLU A 317 -4.76 -10.48 -6.21
CA GLU A 317 -3.33 -10.80 -6.28
C GLU A 317 -2.43 -9.54 -6.30
N ASN A 318 -2.97 -8.38 -6.70
CA ASN A 318 -2.26 -7.10 -6.75
C ASN A 318 -2.59 -6.20 -5.56
N ILE A 319 -3.44 -6.66 -4.63
CA ILE A 319 -3.72 -5.96 -3.38
C ILE A 319 -2.91 -6.69 -2.31
N LEU A 320 -1.76 -6.14 -1.96
CA LEU A 320 -0.88 -6.72 -0.95
C LEU A 320 -1.36 -6.33 0.45
N PHE A 321 -0.93 -7.07 1.47
CA PHE A 321 -1.05 -6.62 2.84
C PHE A 321 0.26 -6.80 3.59
N TYR A 322 0.48 -5.90 4.54
CA TYR A 322 1.54 -5.98 5.51
C TYR A 322 0.93 -6.35 6.86
N ASP A 323 1.55 -7.29 7.55
CA ASP A 323 1.28 -7.44 8.97
C ASP A 323 1.70 -6.17 9.68
N VAL A 324 0.79 -5.63 10.49
CA VAL A 324 1.09 -4.54 11.41
C VAL A 324 0.69 -4.94 12.80
N GLU A 325 1.24 -4.26 13.78
CA GLU A 325 0.81 -4.44 15.17
C GLU A 325 -0.68 -4.08 15.29
N PRO A 326 -1.60 -4.96 15.70
CA PRO A 326 -3.04 -4.65 15.76
C PRO A 326 -3.34 -3.61 16.84
N GLY A 327 -4.53 -3.01 16.81
CA GLY A 327 -4.97 -2.05 17.83
C GLY A 327 -4.74 -0.58 17.45
N GLY A 328 -5.48 0.29 18.12
CA GLY A 328 -5.59 1.70 17.73
C GLY A 328 -6.41 1.88 16.44
N TYR A 329 -6.26 3.05 15.80
CA TYR A 329 -6.94 3.37 14.56
C TYR A 329 -6.13 4.34 13.69
N TRP A 330 -6.34 4.29 12.37
CA TRP A 330 -5.90 5.33 11.45
C TRP A 330 -7.05 6.30 11.17
N GLN A 331 -6.75 7.60 11.19
CA GLN A 331 -7.72 8.63 10.79
C GLN A 331 -7.50 8.99 9.31
N TYR A 332 -8.51 8.84 8.48
CA TYR A 332 -8.52 9.31 7.09
C TYR A 332 -9.43 10.52 6.96
N LYS A 333 -8.96 11.57 6.28
CA LYS A 333 -9.78 12.73 5.90
C LYS A 333 -10.05 12.67 4.41
N ILE A 334 -11.31 12.46 4.04
CA ILE A 334 -11.78 12.30 2.66
C ILE A 334 -12.99 13.22 2.45
N HIS A 335 -12.93 14.10 1.46
CA HIS A 335 -13.96 15.10 1.18
C HIS A 335 -14.44 15.89 2.43
N GLY A 336 -13.49 16.24 3.31
CA GLY A 336 -13.76 16.95 4.57
C GLY A 336 -14.35 16.10 5.72
N LYS A 337 -14.69 14.83 5.48
CA LYS A 337 -15.15 13.89 6.51
C LYS A 337 -13.97 13.14 7.14
N SER A 338 -14.07 12.84 8.43
CA SER A 338 -13.07 12.01 9.14
C SER A 338 -13.59 10.60 9.34
N PHE A 339 -12.82 9.62 8.89
CA PHE A 339 -13.05 8.19 9.10
C PHE A 339 -11.96 7.63 10.02
N TYR A 340 -12.35 6.91 11.06
CA TYR A 340 -11.52 6.32 12.09
C TYR A 340 -11.51 4.80 11.90
N VAL A 341 -10.61 4.33 11.05
CA VAL A 341 -10.55 2.92 10.64
C VAL A 341 -9.76 2.13 11.68
N PRO A 342 -10.38 1.15 12.36
CA PRO A 342 -9.69 0.31 13.33
C PRO A 342 -8.58 -0.49 12.64
N ASN A 343 -7.44 -0.57 13.32
CA ASN A 343 -6.33 -1.38 12.87
C ASN A 343 -6.47 -2.81 13.42
N TYR A 344 -6.83 -3.75 12.56
CA TYR A 344 -6.94 -5.17 12.90
C TYR A 344 -5.64 -5.96 12.69
N GLY A 345 -4.51 -5.26 12.52
CA GLY A 345 -3.20 -5.89 12.32
C GLY A 345 -2.82 -6.12 10.85
N LYS A 346 -3.52 -5.44 9.93
CA LYS A 346 -3.27 -5.50 8.48
C LYS A 346 -3.31 -4.09 7.86
N LEU A 347 -2.25 -3.74 7.14
CA LEU A 347 -2.21 -2.57 6.25
C LEU A 347 -2.29 -3.06 4.79
N PHE A 348 -3.38 -2.73 4.09
CA PHE A 348 -3.58 -3.13 2.70
C PHE A 348 -2.98 -2.10 1.74
N ILE A 349 -2.36 -2.60 0.66
CA ILE A 349 -1.57 -1.84 -0.29
C ILE A 349 -2.03 -2.16 -1.71
N LEU A 350 -2.53 -1.16 -2.44
CA LEU A 350 -2.78 -1.31 -3.87
C LEU A 350 -1.44 -1.29 -4.61
N ASN A 351 -1.04 -2.42 -5.19
CA ASN A 351 0.24 -2.59 -5.85
C ASN A 351 0.09 -2.81 -7.37
N ASP A 352 1.24 -2.95 -8.03
CA ASP A 352 1.42 -3.23 -9.46
C ASP A 352 0.88 -2.13 -10.37
N PHE A 353 1.79 -1.24 -10.79
CA PHE A 353 1.48 -0.13 -11.67
C PHE A 353 2.06 -0.33 -13.09
N GLY A 354 2.42 -1.58 -13.44
CA GLY A 354 3.07 -1.94 -14.69
C GLY A 354 2.27 -1.56 -15.95
N ILE A 355 0.94 -1.62 -15.87
CA ILE A 355 0.05 -1.28 -16.99
C ILE A 355 -0.80 -0.03 -16.76
N SER A 356 -0.56 0.69 -15.67
CA SER A 356 -1.33 1.88 -15.31
C SER A 356 -1.16 3.02 -16.33
N ARG A 357 -2.10 3.95 -16.31
CA ARG A 357 -2.12 5.12 -17.21
C ARG A 357 -2.45 6.37 -16.42
N SER A 358 -1.75 7.46 -16.74
CA SER A 358 -2.10 8.81 -16.25
C SER A 358 -3.02 9.49 -17.24
N MET A 359 -3.98 10.24 -16.71
CA MET A 359 -4.81 11.21 -17.43
C MET A 359 -4.55 12.64 -16.95
N SER A 360 -3.53 12.81 -16.10
CA SER A 360 -3.16 14.12 -15.55
C SER A 360 -2.29 14.88 -16.53
N PRO A 361 -2.60 16.16 -16.84
CA PRO A 361 -1.70 17.00 -17.63
C PRO A 361 -0.37 17.28 -16.91
N LYS A 362 -0.26 17.00 -15.60
CA LYS A 362 1.00 17.10 -14.84
C LYS A 362 1.95 15.92 -15.09
N LEU A 363 1.43 14.79 -15.57
CA LEU A 363 2.21 13.59 -15.83
C LEU A 363 1.79 12.97 -17.17
N ALA A 364 2.19 13.62 -18.27
CA ALA A 364 1.93 13.14 -19.61
C ALA A 364 2.95 12.05 -20.01
N LEU A 365 2.48 10.80 -20.08
CA LEU A 365 3.23 9.62 -20.52
C LEU A 365 2.65 9.10 -21.84
N TYR A 366 3.50 8.87 -22.84
CA TYR A 366 3.11 8.52 -24.22
C TYR A 366 3.51 7.10 -24.58
N LYS A 367 2.57 6.33 -25.15
CA LYS A 367 2.77 4.91 -25.44
C LYS A 367 3.91 4.70 -26.43
N SER A 368 4.08 5.65 -27.34
CA SER A 368 5.17 5.67 -28.31
C SER A 368 5.75 7.07 -28.49
N LYS A 369 6.89 7.15 -29.17
CA LYS A 369 7.47 8.41 -29.65
C LYS A 369 6.62 9.06 -30.76
N ASP A 370 5.79 8.28 -31.44
CA ASP A 370 5.01 8.72 -32.61
C ASP A 370 3.62 9.27 -32.21
N ASP A 371 3.21 9.07 -30.96
CA ASP A 371 1.98 9.65 -30.41
C ASP A 371 1.98 11.17 -30.59
N LYS A 372 1.00 11.70 -31.34
CA LYS A 372 0.81 13.15 -31.56
C LYS A 372 0.12 13.84 -30.39
N THR A 373 -0.66 13.09 -29.63
CA THR A 373 -1.53 13.61 -28.57
C THR A 373 -1.37 12.82 -27.26
N PHE A 374 -1.70 13.45 -26.14
CA PHE A 374 -1.85 12.83 -24.83
C PHE A 374 -3.33 12.81 -24.44
N ARG A 375 -3.84 11.68 -23.95
CA ARG A 375 -5.23 11.53 -23.49
C ARG A 375 -5.39 12.13 -22.09
N LEU A 376 -6.28 13.11 -21.96
CA LEU A 376 -6.71 13.71 -20.68
C LEU A 376 -7.92 13.00 -20.06
N GLY A 377 -8.37 11.91 -20.69
CA GLY A 377 -9.47 11.07 -20.23
C GLY A 377 -10.83 11.47 -20.78
N SER A 378 -11.81 10.60 -20.57
CA SER A 378 -13.23 10.80 -20.89
C SER A 378 -13.88 11.64 -19.79
N ARG A 379 -14.33 12.88 -20.10
CA ARG A 379 -14.98 13.76 -19.11
C ARG A 379 -16.44 13.97 -19.52
N PHE A 380 -17.32 13.10 -19.02
CA PHE A 380 -18.72 13.07 -19.43
C PHE A 380 -19.64 13.92 -18.56
N ALA A 381 -19.21 14.24 -17.34
CA ALA A 381 -19.97 15.05 -16.39
C ALA A 381 -19.04 15.75 -15.42
N MET A 382 -19.60 16.75 -14.73
CA MET A 382 -19.00 17.34 -13.54
C MET A 382 -19.84 17.04 -12.31
N ILE A 383 -19.24 17.11 -11.12
CA ILE A 383 -19.92 16.83 -9.86
C ILE A 383 -20.34 18.14 -9.21
N GLN A 384 -21.65 18.32 -9.06
CA GLN A 384 -22.25 19.49 -8.43
C GLN A 384 -23.33 19.04 -7.45
N GLY A 385 -23.23 19.47 -6.19
CA GLY A 385 -24.20 19.10 -5.16
C GLY A 385 -24.22 17.58 -4.87
N GLY A 386 -23.11 16.88 -5.08
CA GLY A 386 -23.00 15.44 -4.84
C GLY A 386 -23.60 14.56 -5.94
N LYS A 387 -23.98 15.12 -7.08
CA LYS A 387 -24.48 14.38 -8.25
C LYS A 387 -23.67 14.72 -9.49
N PHE A 388 -23.64 13.79 -10.45
CA PHE A 388 -23.17 14.10 -11.79
C PHE A 388 -24.16 15.01 -12.51
N VAL A 389 -23.61 16.06 -13.12
CA VAL A 389 -24.28 16.94 -14.07
C VAL A 389 -23.58 16.76 -15.41
N PRO A 390 -24.26 16.19 -16.42
CA PRO A 390 -23.66 15.90 -17.71
C PRO A 390 -23.04 17.14 -18.37
N LEU A 391 -21.89 16.93 -19.02
CA LEU A 391 -21.32 17.89 -19.95
C LEU A 391 -21.84 17.54 -21.35
N GLN A 392 -22.20 18.54 -22.14
CA GLN A 392 -22.58 18.33 -23.54
C GLN A 392 -21.39 18.69 -24.44
N ALA A 393 -20.95 17.71 -25.22
CA ALA A 393 -19.86 17.82 -26.17
C ALA A 393 -20.25 17.09 -27.45
N PHE A 394 -20.43 17.80 -28.56
CA PHE A 394 -20.88 17.16 -29.81
C PHE A 394 -19.75 16.53 -30.61
N GLN A 395 -18.52 16.99 -30.41
CA GLN A 395 -17.34 16.48 -31.08
C GLN A 395 -16.20 16.21 -30.08
N GLU A 396 -15.40 15.19 -30.36
CA GLU A 396 -14.20 14.84 -29.59
C GLU A 396 -12.98 14.65 -30.51
N PRO A 397 -11.74 14.92 -30.04
CA PRO A 397 -10.54 14.66 -30.81
C PRO A 397 -10.09 13.19 -30.79
N ASP A 398 -9.78 12.65 -31.97
CA ASP A 398 -9.15 11.34 -32.15
C ASP A 398 -7.66 11.34 -31.72
N ALA A 399 -6.97 10.21 -31.90
CA ALA A 399 -5.55 10.10 -31.56
C ALA A 399 -4.61 11.08 -32.31
N ASN A 400 -5.04 11.56 -33.48
CA ASN A 400 -4.34 12.53 -34.31
C ASN A 400 -4.80 13.98 -34.06
N GLY A 401 -5.81 14.19 -33.21
CA GLY A 401 -6.42 15.50 -32.97
C GLY A 401 -7.45 15.92 -34.01
N LYS A 402 -7.88 15.02 -34.90
CA LYS A 402 -9.01 15.24 -35.81
C LYS A 402 -10.30 15.13 -35.01
N MET A 403 -11.23 16.07 -35.21
CA MET A 403 -12.54 16.03 -34.55
C MET A 403 -13.43 14.94 -35.17
N GLU A 404 -14.09 14.17 -34.32
CA GLU A 404 -15.08 13.13 -34.63
C GLU A 404 -16.33 13.30 -33.75
N ASP A 405 -17.43 12.66 -34.12
CA ASP A 405 -18.68 12.75 -33.35
C ASP A 405 -18.51 12.11 -31.97
N SER A 406 -19.03 12.79 -30.95
CA SER A 406 -18.94 12.32 -29.58
C SER A 406 -19.87 11.15 -29.26
N SER A 407 -19.43 10.34 -28.31
CA SER A 407 -20.12 9.15 -27.82
C SER A 407 -21.43 9.49 -27.08
N ASP A 408 -22.48 8.70 -27.30
CA ASP A 408 -23.73 8.77 -26.54
C ASP A 408 -23.56 8.14 -25.16
N ILE A 409 -23.94 8.91 -24.14
CA ILE A 409 -23.92 8.48 -22.74
C ILE A 409 -25.36 8.30 -22.27
N THR A 410 -25.64 7.17 -21.63
CA THR A 410 -26.93 6.91 -20.98
C THR A 410 -26.77 6.95 -19.47
N TRP A 411 -27.65 7.69 -18.80
CA TRP A 411 -27.65 7.85 -17.35
C TRP A 411 -28.70 6.94 -16.68
N SER A 412 -28.49 6.60 -15.41
CA SER A 412 -29.39 5.73 -14.63
C SER A 412 -30.83 6.26 -14.49
N ASP A 413 -31.04 7.57 -14.70
CA ASP A 413 -32.38 8.19 -14.71
C ASP A 413 -33.06 8.15 -16.10
N GLY A 414 -32.44 7.48 -17.08
CA GLY A 414 -32.91 7.36 -18.45
C GLY A 414 -32.53 8.54 -19.35
N SER A 415 -31.94 9.62 -18.80
CA SER A 415 -31.47 10.74 -19.60
C SER A 415 -30.26 10.36 -20.48
N LYS A 416 -30.03 11.15 -21.54
CA LYS A 416 -28.91 10.98 -22.47
C LYS A 416 -28.11 12.26 -22.61
N SER A 417 -26.82 12.11 -22.85
CA SER A 417 -25.92 13.23 -23.16
C SER A 417 -24.84 12.83 -24.16
N LYS A 418 -24.16 13.81 -24.74
CA LYS A 418 -22.98 13.59 -25.58
C LYS A 418 -21.72 13.91 -24.79
N GLY A 419 -20.88 12.90 -24.57
CA GLY A 419 -19.66 13.02 -23.76
C GLY A 419 -18.40 12.95 -24.62
N ALA A 420 -17.35 13.66 -24.23
CA ALA A 420 -16.09 13.72 -24.98
C ALA A 420 -14.87 13.15 -24.24
N GLN A 421 -13.95 12.59 -25.02
CA GLN A 421 -12.56 12.38 -24.67
C GLN A 421 -11.75 13.63 -24.95
N PHE A 422 -10.95 14.05 -23.97
CA PHE A 422 -10.10 15.23 -24.11
C PHE A 422 -8.66 14.84 -24.40
N ARG A 423 -7.98 15.68 -25.18
CA ARG A 423 -6.59 15.46 -25.58
C ARG A 423 -5.76 16.72 -25.52
N MET A 424 -4.45 16.53 -25.44
CA MET A 424 -3.45 17.60 -25.44
C MET A 424 -2.41 17.31 -26.51
N TRP A 425 -2.06 18.32 -27.30
CA TRP A 425 -0.98 18.21 -28.29
C TRP A 425 0.35 17.91 -27.59
N LYS A 426 1.11 16.94 -28.10
CA LYS A 426 2.45 16.64 -27.60
C LYS A 426 3.44 17.78 -27.86
N SER A 427 3.36 18.41 -29.04
CA SER A 427 4.30 19.44 -29.51
C SER A 427 4.18 20.73 -28.72
N SER A 428 2.96 21.24 -28.55
CA SER A 428 2.70 22.51 -27.86
C SER A 428 2.33 22.33 -26.39
N GLY A 429 1.89 21.14 -25.99
CA GLY A 429 1.32 20.92 -24.67
C GLY A 429 0.00 21.65 -24.43
N LYS A 430 -0.63 22.23 -25.46
CA LYS A 430 -1.94 22.87 -25.38
C LYS A 430 -3.05 21.82 -25.48
N VAL A 431 -4.14 22.04 -24.75
CA VAL A 431 -5.34 21.20 -24.88
C VAL A 431 -5.91 21.42 -26.28
N ILE A 432 -6.39 20.36 -26.91
CA ILE A 432 -7.09 20.47 -28.19
C ILE A 432 -8.48 21.07 -27.90
N PRO A 433 -8.88 22.17 -28.55
CA PRO A 433 -10.21 22.75 -28.36
C PRO A 433 -11.28 21.70 -28.63
N THR A 434 -12.09 21.41 -27.61
CA THR A 434 -13.21 20.49 -27.68
C THR A 434 -14.45 21.30 -27.34
N PRO A 435 -15.41 21.47 -28.29
CA PRO A 435 -16.57 22.31 -28.07
C PRO A 435 -17.47 21.65 -27.04
N ILE A 436 -17.50 22.24 -25.83
CA ILE A 436 -18.38 21.79 -24.75
C ILE A 436 -19.21 22.94 -24.20
N GLU A 437 -20.43 22.64 -23.81
CA GLU A 437 -21.33 23.61 -23.20
C GLU A 437 -21.04 23.71 -21.70
N ILE A 438 -20.51 24.86 -21.26
CA ILE A 438 -20.32 25.18 -19.84
C ILE A 438 -21.22 26.35 -19.46
N THR A 439 -22.30 26.05 -18.72
CA THR A 439 -23.24 27.05 -18.21
C THR A 439 -22.59 27.97 -17.16
N ASP A 440 -23.14 29.18 -16.96
CA ASP A 440 -22.64 30.13 -15.95
C ASP A 440 -22.62 29.55 -14.53
N LYS A 441 -23.60 28.69 -14.21
CA LYS A 441 -23.67 27.98 -12.94
C LYS A 441 -22.47 27.03 -12.76
N MET A 442 -22.14 26.28 -13.81
CA MET A 442 -20.97 25.39 -13.83
C MET A 442 -19.66 26.19 -13.72
N GLN A 443 -19.53 27.30 -14.46
CA GLN A 443 -18.36 28.17 -14.37
C GLN A 443 -18.16 28.71 -12.96
N THR A 444 -19.23 29.21 -12.34
CA THR A 444 -19.21 29.74 -10.97
C THR A 444 -18.80 28.67 -9.97
N TYR A 445 -19.36 27.47 -10.10
CA TYR A 445 -19.01 26.33 -9.25
C TYR A 445 -17.54 25.92 -9.41
N LEU A 446 -17.04 25.80 -10.65
CA LEU A 446 -15.64 25.47 -10.94
C LEU A 446 -14.69 26.51 -10.36
N LYS A 447 -14.99 27.81 -10.52
CA LYS A 447 -14.22 28.90 -9.92
C LYS A 447 -14.17 28.78 -8.38
N LYS A 448 -15.30 28.49 -7.73
CA LYS A 448 -15.37 28.26 -6.27
C LYS A 448 -14.53 27.07 -5.81
N LYS A 449 -14.37 26.05 -6.66
CA LYS A 449 -13.50 24.88 -6.42
C LYS A 449 -12.04 25.10 -6.85
N GLY A 450 -11.64 26.33 -7.17
CA GLY A 450 -10.27 26.66 -7.59
C GLY A 450 -9.91 26.23 -9.02
N GLY A 451 -10.91 25.77 -9.79
CA GLY A 451 -10.78 25.40 -11.19
C GLY A 451 -10.95 26.59 -12.14
N THR A 452 -11.30 26.28 -13.37
CA THR A 452 -11.68 27.25 -14.41
C THR A 452 -12.81 26.65 -15.23
N GLY A 453 -13.68 27.50 -15.77
CA GLY A 453 -14.71 27.09 -16.72
C GLY A 453 -14.20 26.92 -18.15
N ASN A 454 -12.94 27.27 -18.44
CA ASN A 454 -12.37 27.15 -19.77
C ASN A 454 -11.73 25.76 -20.00
N PRO A 455 -12.36 24.88 -20.82
CA PRO A 455 -11.90 23.52 -21.09
C PRO A 455 -10.67 23.42 -21.97
N GLU A 456 -10.28 24.51 -22.64
CA GLU A 456 -9.08 24.56 -23.49
C GLU A 456 -7.79 24.74 -22.66
N THR A 457 -7.92 24.80 -21.34
CA THR A 457 -6.79 25.01 -20.43
C THR A 457 -6.51 23.76 -19.62
N ARG A 458 -5.23 23.51 -19.32
CA ARG A 458 -4.83 22.42 -18.42
C ARG A 458 -5.49 22.51 -17.06
N LYS A 459 -5.75 23.73 -16.57
CA LYS A 459 -6.33 23.99 -15.24
C LYS A 459 -7.73 23.37 -15.09
N PHE A 460 -8.50 23.26 -16.17
CA PHE A 460 -9.81 22.57 -16.15
C PHE A 460 -9.68 21.12 -15.68
N PHE A 461 -8.64 20.41 -16.13
CA PHE A 461 -8.39 19.00 -15.82
C PHE A 461 -7.63 18.77 -14.52
N LEU A 462 -7.30 19.81 -13.75
CA LEU A 462 -6.57 19.66 -12.48
C LEU A 462 -7.47 19.38 -11.27
N GLN A 463 -8.79 19.31 -11.48
CA GLN A 463 -9.78 19.08 -10.44
C GLN A 463 -10.55 17.76 -10.71
N PRO A 464 -9.90 16.59 -10.61
CA PRO A 464 -10.55 15.30 -10.91
C PRO A 464 -11.70 14.95 -9.97
N GLU A 465 -11.78 15.56 -8.79
CA GLU A 465 -12.93 15.40 -7.88
C GLU A 465 -14.17 16.18 -8.32
N VAL A 466 -14.02 17.11 -9.27
CA VAL A 466 -15.10 17.91 -9.82
C VAL A 466 -15.40 17.49 -11.25
N VAL A 467 -14.39 17.34 -12.09
CA VAL A 467 -14.54 16.88 -13.48
C VAL A 467 -13.71 15.63 -13.65
N PRO A 468 -14.16 14.45 -13.19
CA PRO A 468 -13.35 13.23 -13.21
C PRO A 468 -13.17 12.64 -14.63
N PRO A 469 -12.07 11.93 -14.90
CA PRO A 469 -12.04 10.93 -15.96
C PRO A 469 -12.96 9.77 -15.58
N PHE A 470 -13.88 9.41 -16.48
CA PHE A 470 -14.80 8.30 -16.28
C PHE A 470 -14.12 6.93 -16.39
N GLU A 471 -12.87 6.89 -16.85
CA GLU A 471 -11.98 5.73 -16.75
C GLU A 471 -11.87 5.20 -15.30
N PHE A 472 -11.99 6.09 -14.31
CA PHE A 472 -11.96 5.72 -12.89
C PHE A 472 -13.07 4.77 -12.47
N TYR A 473 -14.19 4.73 -13.21
CA TYR A 473 -15.24 3.76 -13.04
C TYR A 473 -14.70 2.33 -12.95
N ASN A 474 -13.78 2.00 -13.86
CA ASN A 474 -13.25 0.66 -13.99
C ASN A 474 -12.51 0.20 -12.73
N ASP A 475 -11.56 0.99 -12.22
CA ASP A 475 -10.83 0.64 -11.00
C ASP A 475 -11.73 0.66 -9.76
N THR A 476 -12.67 1.60 -9.66
CA THR A 476 -13.64 1.67 -8.55
C THR A 476 -14.50 0.40 -8.52
N GLN A 477 -15.05 0.01 -9.68
CA GLN A 477 -15.87 -1.18 -9.81
C GLN A 477 -15.07 -2.47 -9.62
N ASP A 478 -13.86 -2.56 -10.15
CA ASP A 478 -12.98 -3.71 -9.87
C ASP A 478 -12.60 -3.79 -8.39
N GLY A 479 -12.38 -2.65 -7.71
CA GLY A 479 -12.20 -2.56 -6.27
C GLY A 479 -13.37 -3.18 -5.49
N ILE A 480 -14.61 -2.80 -5.81
CA ILE A 480 -15.83 -3.38 -5.20
C ILE A 480 -15.96 -4.87 -5.53
N ARG A 481 -15.82 -5.23 -6.82
CA ARG A 481 -15.96 -6.62 -7.32
C ARG A 481 -14.86 -7.54 -6.81
N THR A 482 -13.72 -7.02 -6.34
CA THR A 482 -12.77 -7.86 -5.59
C THR A 482 -13.41 -8.45 -4.33
N PHE A 483 -14.44 -7.84 -3.74
CA PHE A 483 -15.15 -8.42 -2.59
C PHE A 483 -16.40 -9.18 -3.02
N ILE A 484 -17.25 -8.63 -3.88
CA ILE A 484 -18.53 -9.27 -4.20
C ILE A 484 -18.50 -10.22 -5.41
N GLY A 485 -17.36 -10.35 -6.05
CA GLY A 485 -17.23 -11.04 -7.34
C GLY A 485 -17.80 -10.22 -8.51
N GLY A 486 -17.70 -10.78 -9.71
CA GLY A 486 -18.21 -10.14 -10.94
C GLY A 486 -17.15 -10.02 -12.03
N LYS A 487 -17.56 -9.56 -13.21
CA LYS A 487 -16.68 -9.42 -14.37
C LYS A 487 -15.63 -8.33 -14.14
N ARG A 488 -14.38 -8.61 -14.52
CA ARG A 488 -13.31 -7.61 -14.53
C ARG A 488 -13.61 -6.54 -15.58
N THR A 489 -13.39 -5.27 -15.26
CA THR A 489 -13.80 -4.16 -16.13
C THR A 489 -12.81 -3.93 -17.29
N THR A 490 -11.52 -4.12 -17.06
CA THR A 490 -10.44 -3.84 -18.02
C THR A 490 -9.73 -5.08 -18.56
N GLN A 491 -9.58 -6.09 -17.72
CA GLN A 491 -8.91 -7.34 -18.04
C GLN A 491 -9.92 -8.44 -18.33
N LYS A 492 -9.50 -9.48 -19.06
CA LYS A 492 -10.32 -10.69 -19.22
C LYS A 492 -10.47 -11.40 -17.87
N GLY A 493 -11.62 -12.06 -17.68
CA GLY A 493 -11.90 -12.91 -16.53
C GLY A 493 -12.84 -12.29 -15.49
N TYR A 494 -12.93 -12.94 -14.34
CA TYR A 494 -13.87 -12.61 -13.27
C TYR A 494 -13.14 -12.51 -11.93
N HIS A 495 -13.63 -11.62 -11.07
CA HIS A 495 -13.35 -11.66 -9.66
C HIS A 495 -14.19 -12.78 -9.02
N ARG A 496 -13.53 -13.68 -8.30
CA ARG A 496 -14.18 -14.74 -7.53
C ARG A 496 -14.76 -14.17 -6.23
N LEU A 497 -16.03 -14.47 -5.92
CA LEU A 497 -16.62 -14.28 -4.59
C LEU A 497 -16.10 -15.37 -3.65
N TYR A 498 -15.68 -14.99 -2.45
CA TYR A 498 -15.21 -15.91 -1.42
C TYR A 498 -16.30 -16.17 -0.38
N PRO A 499 -16.52 -17.43 0.06
CA PRO A 499 -17.58 -17.76 1.02
C PRO A 499 -17.46 -17.04 2.38
N ILE A 500 -16.26 -16.59 2.75
CA ILE A 500 -16.03 -15.83 4.00
C ILE A 500 -16.68 -14.45 3.98
N ILE A 501 -17.02 -13.93 2.79
CA ILE A 501 -17.58 -12.59 2.63
C ILE A 501 -19.05 -12.63 3.02
N PRO A 502 -19.49 -11.87 4.04
CA PRO A 502 -20.86 -11.95 4.52
C PRO A 502 -21.87 -11.55 3.44
N ASN A 503 -22.98 -12.30 3.34
CA ASN A 503 -24.08 -11.96 2.42
C ASN A 503 -24.66 -10.56 2.67
N SER A 504 -24.61 -10.07 3.92
CA SER A 504 -25.00 -8.70 4.25
C SER A 504 -24.11 -7.68 3.54
N LEU A 505 -22.78 -7.86 3.60
CA LEU A 505 -21.82 -7.01 2.89
C LEU A 505 -22.03 -7.09 1.37
N VAL A 506 -22.28 -8.29 0.82
CA VAL A 506 -22.58 -8.45 -0.61
C VAL A 506 -23.79 -7.61 -1.02
N LYS A 507 -24.91 -7.69 -0.28
CA LYS A 507 -26.12 -6.91 -0.55
C LYS A 507 -25.87 -5.39 -0.45
N GLN A 508 -25.13 -4.96 0.57
CA GLN A 508 -24.80 -3.54 0.75
C GLN A 508 -23.94 -3.00 -0.39
N LEU A 509 -22.95 -3.77 -0.87
CA LEU A 509 -22.08 -3.37 -1.97
C LEU A 509 -22.77 -3.42 -3.33
N GLN A 510 -23.77 -4.28 -3.51
CA GLN A 510 -24.58 -4.33 -4.73
C GLN A 510 -25.31 -3.02 -5.02
N GLU A 511 -25.63 -2.20 -3.99
CA GLU A 511 -26.18 -0.84 -4.18
C GLU A 511 -25.22 0.10 -4.94
N TYR A 512 -23.92 -0.23 -4.95
CA TYR A 512 -22.85 0.54 -5.57
C TYR A 512 -22.29 -0.12 -6.83
N ASN A 513 -22.91 -1.21 -7.29
CA ASN A 513 -22.60 -1.75 -8.61
C ASN A 513 -22.92 -0.71 -9.66
N GLY A 514 -21.98 -0.54 -10.56
CA GLY A 514 -22.15 0.37 -11.67
C GLY A 514 -23.14 -0.14 -12.71
N GLU A 515 -23.80 0.79 -13.38
CA GLU A 515 -24.81 0.52 -14.41
C GLU A 515 -24.31 -0.29 -15.63
N GLY A 516 -23.00 -0.27 -15.89
CA GLY A 516 -22.34 -1.04 -16.94
C GLY A 516 -21.42 -2.14 -16.42
N GLU A 517 -21.08 -3.11 -17.27
CA GLU A 517 -20.00 -4.05 -16.96
C GLU A 517 -18.64 -3.35 -16.91
N GLY A 518 -18.44 -2.32 -17.74
CA GLY A 518 -17.24 -1.49 -17.78
C GLY A 518 -17.54 -0.13 -18.43
N MET A 519 -16.55 0.79 -18.45
CA MET A 519 -16.79 2.13 -19.00
C MET A 519 -17.19 2.13 -20.50
N LYS A 520 -16.85 1.05 -21.23
CA LYS A 520 -17.11 0.92 -22.67
C LYS A 520 -18.59 0.81 -23.00
N ASP A 521 -19.42 0.53 -22.01
CA ASP A 521 -20.86 0.44 -22.20
C ASP A 521 -21.52 1.83 -22.27
N PHE A 522 -20.78 2.89 -21.89
CA PHE A 522 -21.26 4.27 -21.85
C PHE A 522 -22.57 4.45 -21.04
N LYS A 523 -22.75 3.61 -20.02
CA LYS A 523 -23.86 3.65 -19.05
C LYS A 523 -23.33 3.97 -17.68
N PHE A 524 -23.84 5.04 -17.06
CA PHE A 524 -23.36 5.50 -15.76
C PHE A 524 -24.51 5.95 -14.86
N SER A 525 -24.33 5.79 -13.55
CA SER A 525 -25.25 6.37 -12.58
C SER A 525 -25.04 7.88 -12.45
N THR A 526 -26.11 8.58 -12.05
CA THR A 526 -26.03 9.98 -11.65
C THR A 526 -25.38 10.15 -10.26
N ASP A 527 -25.20 9.06 -9.51
CA ASP A 527 -24.47 9.02 -8.24
C ASP A 527 -22.96 8.79 -8.48
N PRO A 528 -22.09 9.75 -8.11
CA PRO A 528 -20.64 9.62 -8.20
C PRO A 528 -20.05 8.43 -7.44
N SER A 529 -20.77 7.88 -6.45
CA SER A 529 -20.31 6.75 -5.64
C SER A 529 -20.05 5.47 -6.45
N GLN A 530 -20.67 5.31 -7.63
CA GLN A 530 -20.41 4.17 -8.51
C GLN A 530 -19.21 4.37 -9.44
N VAL A 531 -18.72 5.62 -9.61
CA VAL A 531 -17.60 5.95 -10.51
C VAL A 531 -16.32 6.24 -9.74
N LEU A 532 -16.43 6.91 -8.58
CA LEU A 532 -15.30 7.44 -7.82
C LEU A 532 -15.18 6.81 -6.43
N ALA A 533 -13.99 6.35 -6.10
CA ALA A 533 -13.72 5.67 -4.84
C ALA A 533 -13.91 6.58 -3.61
N GLY A 534 -13.61 7.88 -3.71
CA GLY A 534 -13.84 8.84 -2.62
C GLY A 534 -15.32 8.99 -2.28
N TYR A 535 -16.18 9.15 -3.30
CA TYR A 535 -17.62 9.23 -3.11
C TYR A 535 -18.20 7.90 -2.61
N PHE A 536 -17.72 6.76 -3.13
CA PHE A 536 -18.03 5.44 -2.59
C PHE A 536 -17.74 5.37 -1.08
N ILE A 537 -16.52 5.73 -0.66
CA ILE A 537 -16.13 5.67 0.75
C ILE A 537 -17.07 6.52 1.60
N THR A 538 -17.33 7.75 1.17
CA THR A 538 -18.16 8.67 1.95
C THR A 538 -19.61 8.25 2.05
N SER A 539 -20.15 7.58 1.04
CA SER A 539 -21.53 7.08 1.04
C SER A 539 -21.62 5.78 1.85
N PHE A 540 -20.85 4.77 1.46
CA PHE A 540 -20.89 3.42 2.01
C PHE A 540 -20.52 3.39 3.50
N PHE A 541 -19.35 3.92 3.88
CA PHE A 541 -18.86 3.77 5.26
C PHE A 541 -19.59 4.68 6.25
N SER A 542 -20.16 5.80 5.79
CA SER A 542 -21.04 6.61 6.66
C SER A 542 -22.35 5.90 6.97
N LYS A 543 -22.84 5.05 6.05
CA LYS A 543 -24.12 4.33 6.17
C LYS A 543 -23.98 3.01 6.94
N TYR A 544 -22.91 2.26 6.69
CA TYR A 544 -22.81 0.85 7.10
C TYR A 544 -21.78 0.56 8.20
N THR A 545 -21.04 1.58 8.66
CA THR A 545 -20.02 1.39 9.70
C THR A 545 -20.04 2.51 10.72
N GLU A 546 -19.39 2.29 11.87
CA GLU A 546 -19.18 3.32 12.88
C GLU A 546 -17.90 4.14 12.66
N TYR A 547 -17.28 4.08 11.48
CA TYR A 547 -15.99 4.74 11.25
C TYR A 547 -16.07 6.27 11.34
N MET A 548 -17.25 6.87 11.31
CA MET A 548 -17.42 8.31 11.56
C MET A 548 -17.36 8.68 13.05
N LYS A 549 -17.47 7.71 13.97
CA LYS A 549 -17.37 7.90 15.42
C LYS A 549 -15.91 7.71 15.84
N ARG A 550 -15.35 8.69 16.55
CA ARG A 550 -13.98 8.60 17.06
C ARG A 550 -13.92 7.54 18.17
N PRO A 551 -13.13 6.47 18.03
CA PRO A 551 -13.00 5.48 19.08
C PRO A 551 -12.13 6.02 20.24
N GLN A 552 -12.25 5.41 21.41
CA GLN A 552 -11.42 5.72 22.58
C GLN A 552 -9.99 5.15 22.50
N SER A 553 -9.73 4.27 21.54
CA SER A 553 -8.41 3.66 21.34
C SER A 553 -7.37 4.68 20.85
N VAL A 554 -6.09 4.28 20.79
CA VAL A 554 -4.99 5.17 20.40
C VAL A 554 -5.06 5.50 18.91
N LYS A 555 -4.89 6.78 18.55
CA LYS A 555 -4.73 7.19 17.16
C LYS A 555 -3.30 6.89 16.69
N LEU A 556 -3.15 6.09 15.64
CA LEU A 556 -1.86 5.72 15.06
C LEU A 556 -1.30 6.82 14.16
N ALA A 557 -2.12 7.30 13.21
CA ALA A 557 -1.74 8.36 12.28
C ALA A 557 -2.98 9.09 11.73
N THR A 558 -2.74 10.17 10.99
CA THR A 558 -3.78 10.90 10.26
C THR A 558 -3.35 11.09 8.81
N TYR A 559 -4.25 10.78 7.89
CA TYR A 559 -4.02 10.80 6.44
C TYR A 559 -5.00 11.75 5.75
N PHE A 560 -4.49 12.60 4.87
CA PHE A 560 -5.27 13.65 4.20
C PHE A 560 -5.39 13.33 2.71
N ILE A 561 -6.47 12.65 2.33
CA ILE A 561 -6.79 12.32 0.93
C ILE A 561 -7.87 13.30 0.49
N SER A 562 -7.44 14.47 0.03
CA SER A 562 -8.32 15.58 -0.38
C SER A 562 -7.71 16.40 -1.49
#